data_AF-A0A7C3ANL1-F1
#
_entry.id   AF-A0A7C3ANL1-F1
#
_cell.length_a   1.000
_cell.length_b   1.000
_cell.length_c   1.000
_cell.angle_alpha   90.00
_cell.angle_beta   90.00
_cell.angle_gamma   90.00
#
_symmetry.space_group_name_H-M   'P 1'
#
loop_
_entity.id
_entity.type
_entity.pdbx_description
1 polymer ?
#
loop_
_entity_poly.entity_id
_entity_poly.type
_entity_poly.pdbx_seq_one_letter_code
_entity_poly.pdbx_strand_id
1 'polypeptide(L)'
;PEENMMVIVDMAVTTKFERRSDVEWDRMASRLAEIIKAIGGRIAVFFPSYEVMSAIVSRLKNQLDVSMLIENRSTKISEVKEFASKNEKCVLLGVARGKISEGVEIVSEGRSMLNAVILAGLPYPKNTELHQALTEYFKAKFGDQAFKYATIMPCSIAIAQSAGRLIRGPEDRGLVVLMDSRAARSFKRYLPHDWVERMRQRLSLDAIVQDIKAFMEGVVRKPAST
;
A
#
# COMPACT_ATOMS: atom_id res chain seq x y z
N PRO A 1 18.50 4.85 -5.71
CA PRO A 1 19.37 5.00 -4.53
C PRO A 1 18.59 4.77 -3.24
N GLU A 2 19.28 4.39 -2.17
CA GLU A 2 18.68 4.11 -0.86
C GLU A 2 17.87 5.28 -0.28
N GLU A 3 18.24 6.51 -0.65
CA GLU A 3 17.58 7.76 -0.25
C GLU A 3 16.29 8.07 -1.01
N ASN A 4 15.98 7.30 -2.03
CA ASN A 4 14.85 7.58 -2.91
C ASN A 4 13.53 7.03 -2.39
N MET A 5 13.58 6.14 -1.40
CA MET A 5 12.39 5.53 -0.83
C MET A 5 12.21 5.96 0.62
N MET A 6 11.04 6.47 0.95
CA MET A 6 10.63 6.61 2.35
C MET A 6 9.56 5.58 2.68
N VAL A 7 9.74 4.87 3.79
CA VAL A 7 8.75 3.93 4.31
C VAL A 7 8.19 4.48 5.61
N ILE A 8 6.87 4.61 5.71
CA ILE A 8 6.16 5.01 6.92
C ILE A 8 5.25 3.87 7.35
N VAL A 9 5.23 3.56 8.65
CA VAL A 9 4.22 2.70 9.26
C VAL A 9 3.32 3.54 10.14
N ASP A 10 2.03 3.55 9.79
CA ASP A 10 0.99 4.14 10.63
C ASP A 10 0.56 3.13 11.70
N MET A 11 0.98 3.42 12.93
CA MET A 11 0.80 2.58 14.11
C MET A 11 -0.56 2.76 14.77
N ALA A 12 -1.37 3.74 14.35
CA ALA A 12 -2.64 4.07 15.00
C ALA A 12 -3.82 3.22 14.52
N VAL A 13 -3.63 2.45 13.45
CA VAL A 13 -4.67 1.67 12.78
C VAL A 13 -4.26 0.22 12.52
N THR A 14 -5.23 -0.65 12.27
CA THR A 14 -4.99 -2.03 11.84
C THR A 14 -6.21 -2.64 11.16
N THR A 15 -5.94 -3.58 10.24
CA THR A 15 -6.97 -4.43 9.63
C THR A 15 -7.07 -5.82 10.27
N LYS A 16 -6.49 -6.00 11.47
CA LYS A 16 -6.56 -7.25 12.24
C LYS A 16 -8.03 -7.61 12.49
N PHE A 17 -8.40 -8.86 12.22
CA PHE A 17 -9.79 -9.30 12.17
C PHE A 17 -10.59 -8.90 13.42
N GLU A 18 -10.03 -9.11 14.61
CA GLU A 18 -10.69 -8.84 15.90
C GLU A 18 -10.82 -7.34 16.22
N ARG A 19 -10.18 -6.47 15.44
CA ARG A 19 -10.25 -5.01 15.59
C ARG A 19 -11.05 -4.33 14.48
N ARG A 20 -11.57 -5.10 13.52
CA ARG A 20 -12.42 -4.55 12.45
C ARG A 20 -13.73 -4.06 13.04
N SER A 21 -13.99 -2.78 12.84
CA SER A 21 -15.19 -2.10 13.32
C SER A 21 -15.40 -0.83 12.50
N ASP A 22 -16.61 -0.27 12.53
CA ASP A 22 -16.89 1.00 11.85
C ASP A 22 -15.98 2.13 12.36
N VAL A 23 -15.70 2.17 13.67
CA VAL A 23 -14.78 3.14 14.28
C VAL A 23 -13.36 3.02 13.71
N GLU A 24 -12.87 1.80 13.51
CA GLU A 24 -11.55 1.57 12.91
C GLU A 24 -11.55 1.98 11.42
N TRP A 25 -12.65 1.74 10.69
CA TRP A 25 -12.82 2.18 9.29
C TRP A 25 -12.91 3.69 9.13
N ASP A 26 -13.62 4.38 10.01
CA ASP A 26 -13.67 5.85 10.05
C ASP A 26 -12.29 6.43 10.32
N ARG A 27 -11.56 5.86 11.29
CA ARG A 27 -10.19 6.26 11.60
C ARG A 27 -9.25 6.02 10.42
N MET A 28 -9.32 4.86 9.78
CA MET A 28 -8.49 4.56 8.59
C MET A 28 -8.83 5.49 7.43
N ALA A 29 -10.10 5.77 7.16
CA ALA A 29 -10.53 6.65 6.08
C ALA A 29 -10.06 8.09 6.29
N SER A 30 -10.23 8.64 7.51
CA SER A 30 -9.78 9.99 7.86
C SER A 30 -8.27 10.15 7.70
N ARG A 31 -7.49 9.18 8.21
CA ARG A 31 -6.03 9.20 8.10
C ARG A 31 -5.57 9.04 6.65
N LEU A 32 -6.19 8.13 5.91
CA LEU A 32 -5.91 7.91 4.49
C LEU A 32 -6.19 9.17 3.67
N ALA A 33 -7.27 9.91 3.96
CA ALA A 33 -7.60 11.16 3.28
C ALA A 33 -6.49 12.21 3.45
N GLU A 34 -6.03 12.44 4.69
CA GLU A 34 -4.98 13.42 4.97
C GLU A 34 -3.62 13.01 4.38
N ILE A 35 -3.30 11.71 4.42
CA ILE A 35 -2.11 11.16 3.75
C ILE A 35 -2.18 11.40 2.24
N ILE A 36 -3.32 11.12 1.60
CA ILE A 36 -3.53 11.34 0.17
C ILE A 36 -3.35 12.82 -0.19
N LYS A 37 -3.96 13.73 0.58
CA LYS A 37 -3.82 15.18 0.39
C LYS A 37 -2.37 15.64 0.51
N ALA A 38 -1.63 15.11 1.49
CA ALA A 38 -0.23 15.46 1.71
C ALA A 38 0.69 14.99 0.58
N ILE A 39 0.37 13.88 -0.10
CA ILE A 39 1.13 13.36 -1.23
C ILE A 39 0.83 14.15 -2.52
N GLY A 40 -0.42 14.58 -2.72
CA GLY A 40 -0.78 15.46 -3.83
C GLY A 40 -1.11 14.77 -5.17
N GLY A 41 -1.30 13.46 -5.18
CA GLY A 41 -1.76 12.69 -6.36
C GLY A 41 -0.81 11.59 -6.82
N ARG A 42 -1.24 10.84 -7.85
CA ARG A 42 -0.51 9.68 -8.40
C ARG A 42 -0.24 8.60 -7.34
N ILE A 43 -1.31 8.17 -6.68
CA ILE A 43 -1.24 7.26 -5.53
C ILE A 43 -1.89 5.93 -5.90
N ALA A 44 -1.25 4.82 -5.57
CA ALA A 44 -1.89 3.52 -5.54
C ALA A 44 -2.16 3.11 -4.09
N VAL A 45 -3.40 2.76 -3.77
CA VAL A 45 -3.82 2.28 -2.45
C VAL A 45 -4.30 0.84 -2.59
N PHE A 46 -3.65 -0.07 -1.87
CA PHE A 46 -3.95 -1.49 -1.88
C PHE A 46 -4.56 -1.92 -0.56
N PHE A 47 -5.70 -2.60 -0.65
CA PHE A 47 -6.44 -3.12 0.49
C PHE A 47 -6.29 -4.65 0.59
N PRO A 48 -6.40 -5.25 1.79
CA PRO A 48 -6.34 -6.71 1.96
C PRO A 48 -7.49 -7.47 1.28
N SER A 49 -8.65 -6.83 1.12
CA SER A 49 -9.82 -7.43 0.48
C SER A 49 -10.79 -6.36 -0.06
N TYR A 50 -11.66 -6.76 -0.97
CA TYR A 50 -12.76 -5.92 -1.48
C TYR A 50 -13.70 -5.44 -0.36
N GLU A 51 -13.88 -6.25 0.68
CA GLU A 51 -14.71 -5.89 1.84
C GLU A 51 -14.10 -4.73 2.62
N VAL A 52 -12.80 -4.82 2.95
CA VAL A 52 -12.07 -3.73 3.64
C VAL A 52 -11.99 -2.49 2.75
N MET A 53 -11.74 -2.67 1.44
CA MET A 53 -11.75 -1.57 0.48
C MET A 53 -13.10 -0.87 0.46
N SER A 54 -14.20 -1.61 0.32
CA SER A 54 -15.56 -1.05 0.29
C SER A 54 -15.86 -0.28 1.58
N ALA A 55 -15.53 -0.86 2.73
CA ALA A 55 -15.77 -0.24 4.04
C ALA A 55 -15.02 1.08 4.22
N ILE A 56 -13.76 1.17 3.80
CA ILE A 56 -12.96 2.40 3.94
C ILE A 56 -13.30 3.41 2.84
N VAL A 57 -13.45 2.98 1.60
CA VAL A 57 -13.69 3.86 0.44
C VAL A 57 -15.05 4.54 0.51
N SER A 58 -16.09 3.88 1.05
CA SER A 58 -17.41 4.52 1.24
C SER A 58 -17.34 5.75 2.14
N ARG A 59 -16.40 5.79 3.09
CA ARG A 59 -16.14 6.91 4.01
C ARG A 59 -15.18 7.95 3.44
N LEU A 60 -14.34 7.54 2.49
CA LEU A 60 -13.31 8.37 1.86
C LEU A 60 -13.88 9.33 0.80
N LYS A 61 -14.92 8.90 0.07
CA LYS A 61 -15.46 9.64 -1.10
C LYS A 61 -15.86 11.09 -0.80
N ASN A 62 -16.34 11.37 0.42
CA ASN A 62 -16.79 12.70 0.80
C ASN A 62 -15.68 13.60 1.36
N GLN A 63 -14.44 13.09 1.48
CA GLN A 63 -13.33 13.78 2.13
C GLN A 63 -12.24 14.26 1.15
N LEU A 64 -12.37 13.89 -0.11
CA LEU A 64 -11.31 13.98 -1.11
C LEU A 64 -11.82 14.61 -2.41
N ASP A 65 -11.15 15.68 -2.82
CA ASP A 65 -11.31 16.28 -4.15
C ASP A 65 -10.18 15.81 -5.08
N VAL A 66 -10.19 14.50 -5.39
CA VAL A 66 -9.24 13.85 -6.32
C VAL A 66 -9.94 12.83 -7.18
N SER A 67 -9.47 12.64 -8.41
CA SER A 67 -9.98 11.63 -9.33
C SER A 67 -9.67 10.23 -8.79
N MET A 68 -10.71 9.44 -8.48
CA MET A 68 -10.55 8.08 -7.96
C MET A 68 -10.96 7.03 -8.98
N LEU A 69 -10.12 6.03 -9.19
CA LEU A 69 -10.47 4.79 -9.89
C LEU A 69 -10.50 3.66 -8.87
N ILE A 70 -11.65 2.99 -8.76
CA ILE A 70 -11.84 1.85 -7.85
C ILE A 70 -11.86 0.57 -8.67
N GLU A 71 -10.91 -0.33 -8.41
CA GLU A 71 -10.84 -1.66 -9.01
C GLU A 71 -12.12 -2.43 -8.71
N ASN A 72 -12.66 -3.05 -9.75
CA ASN A 72 -13.63 -4.12 -9.62
C ASN A 72 -13.17 -5.31 -10.48
N ARG A 73 -13.90 -6.43 -10.38
CA ARG A 73 -13.54 -7.65 -11.11
C ARG A 73 -13.48 -7.48 -12.63
N SER A 74 -14.22 -6.52 -13.19
CA SER A 74 -14.29 -6.23 -14.62
C SER A 74 -13.26 -5.20 -15.09
N THR A 75 -12.62 -4.47 -14.17
CA THR A 75 -11.60 -3.45 -14.51
C THR A 75 -10.49 -4.06 -15.36
N LYS A 76 -10.17 -3.39 -16.46
CA LYS A 76 -9.06 -3.75 -17.36
C LYS A 76 -7.84 -2.90 -17.07
N ILE A 77 -6.65 -3.46 -17.23
CA ILE A 77 -5.38 -2.74 -17.01
C ILE A 77 -5.29 -1.50 -17.92
N SER A 78 -5.80 -1.59 -19.15
CA SER A 78 -5.83 -0.47 -20.10
C SER A 78 -6.61 0.74 -19.56
N GLU A 79 -7.75 0.50 -18.92
CA GLU A 79 -8.59 1.55 -18.32
C GLU A 79 -7.84 2.25 -17.18
N VAL A 80 -7.08 1.49 -16.38
CA VAL A 80 -6.29 2.05 -15.28
C VAL A 80 -5.15 2.93 -15.81
N LYS A 81 -4.46 2.49 -16.86
CA LYS A 81 -3.39 3.27 -17.49
C LYS A 81 -3.94 4.56 -18.12
N GLU A 82 -5.05 4.46 -18.84
CA GLU A 82 -5.72 5.61 -19.47
C GLU A 82 -6.22 6.62 -18.42
N PHE A 83 -6.79 6.14 -17.33
CA PHE A 83 -7.22 7.00 -16.23
C PHE A 83 -6.05 7.74 -15.59
N ALA A 84 -4.95 7.02 -15.30
CA ALA A 84 -3.77 7.60 -14.68
C ALA A 84 -3.05 8.61 -15.60
N SER A 85 -3.04 8.38 -16.92
CA SER A 85 -2.45 9.32 -17.87
C SER A 85 -3.25 10.61 -18.03
N LYS A 86 -4.58 10.55 -17.89
CA LYS A 86 -5.47 11.72 -17.99
C LYS A 86 -5.58 12.54 -16.69
N ASN A 87 -5.18 11.99 -15.55
CA ASN A 87 -5.39 12.61 -14.25
C ASN A 87 -4.10 12.65 -13.42
N GLU A 88 -3.51 13.83 -13.26
CA GLU A 88 -2.32 13.99 -12.41
C GLU A 88 -2.66 13.86 -10.91
N LYS A 89 -3.79 14.43 -10.48
CA LYS A 89 -4.29 14.29 -9.11
C LYS A 89 -5.22 13.08 -8.99
N CYS A 90 -4.68 11.89 -9.22
CA CYS A 90 -5.43 10.64 -9.16
C CYS A 90 -5.05 9.73 -7.98
N VAL A 91 -6.02 8.90 -7.58
CA VAL A 91 -5.85 7.80 -6.64
C VAL A 91 -6.44 6.53 -7.24
N LEU A 92 -5.64 5.47 -7.27
CA LEU A 92 -6.02 4.15 -7.74
C LEU A 92 -6.23 3.25 -6.54
N LEU A 93 -7.45 2.77 -6.37
CA LEU A 93 -7.88 1.98 -5.22
C LEU A 93 -8.06 0.53 -5.71
N GLY A 94 -7.29 -0.40 -5.16
CA GLY A 94 -7.33 -1.80 -5.59
C GLY A 94 -7.09 -2.78 -4.45
N VAL A 95 -7.26 -4.07 -4.73
CA VAL A 95 -6.96 -5.11 -3.74
C VAL A 95 -5.54 -5.62 -3.99
N ALA A 96 -4.79 -5.87 -2.92
CA ALA A 96 -3.49 -6.51 -3.04
C ALA A 96 -3.64 -7.93 -3.60
N ARG A 97 -2.78 -8.32 -4.55
CA ARG A 97 -2.93 -9.50 -5.43
C ARG A 97 -4.15 -9.45 -6.36
N GLY A 98 -4.72 -8.26 -6.55
CA GLY A 98 -5.69 -7.95 -7.60
C GLY A 98 -5.01 -7.47 -8.88
N LYS A 99 -5.81 -7.18 -9.91
CA LYS A 99 -5.33 -6.79 -11.24
C LYS A 99 -4.53 -5.49 -11.19
N ILE A 100 -4.91 -4.54 -10.34
CA ILE A 100 -4.15 -3.30 -10.18
C ILE A 100 -2.79 -3.58 -9.54
N SER A 101 -2.73 -4.46 -8.54
CA SER A 101 -1.49 -4.79 -7.84
C SER A 101 -0.55 -5.75 -8.58
N GLU A 102 -1.04 -6.50 -9.58
CA GLU A 102 -0.22 -7.43 -10.38
C GLU A 102 0.05 -6.92 -11.80
N GLY A 103 -0.90 -6.23 -12.45
CA GLY A 103 -0.82 -5.91 -13.89
C GLY A 103 -0.63 -4.45 -14.26
N VAL A 104 -0.89 -3.49 -13.37
CA VAL A 104 -0.87 -2.07 -13.77
C VAL A 104 0.51 -1.47 -13.57
N GLU A 105 1.43 -1.78 -14.46
CA GLU A 105 2.65 -1.00 -14.62
C GLU A 105 2.28 0.38 -15.19
N ILE A 106 2.19 1.40 -14.32
CA ILE A 106 1.91 2.78 -14.72
C ILE A 106 3.25 3.47 -14.90
N VAL A 107 3.84 3.25 -16.06
CA VAL A 107 5.11 3.84 -16.46
C VAL A 107 4.83 4.76 -17.64
N SER A 108 5.35 5.99 -17.58
CA SER A 108 5.39 6.92 -18.71
C SER A 108 6.84 7.29 -18.96
N GLU A 109 7.29 7.18 -20.21
CA GLU A 109 8.68 7.52 -20.61
C GLU A 109 9.77 6.82 -19.76
N GLY A 110 9.51 5.58 -19.32
CA GLY A 110 10.45 4.80 -18.51
C GLY A 110 10.49 5.16 -17.02
N ARG A 111 9.68 6.10 -16.54
CA ARG A 111 9.55 6.49 -15.12
C ARG A 111 8.23 6.02 -14.53
N SER A 112 8.25 5.64 -13.24
CA SER A 112 7.00 5.34 -12.53
C SER A 112 6.14 6.60 -12.47
N MET A 113 4.87 6.48 -12.85
CA MET A 113 3.90 7.56 -12.69
C MET A 113 3.32 7.61 -11.29
N LEU A 114 3.76 6.75 -10.36
CA LEU A 114 3.27 6.76 -8.98
C LEU A 114 4.25 7.52 -8.09
N ASN A 115 3.72 8.42 -7.25
CA ASN A 115 4.46 9.09 -6.19
C ASN A 115 4.45 8.26 -4.89
N ALA A 116 3.39 7.48 -4.69
CA ALA A 116 3.23 6.69 -3.48
C ALA A 116 2.45 5.39 -3.68
N VAL A 117 2.80 4.41 -2.86
CA VAL A 117 2.04 3.18 -2.65
C VAL A 117 1.62 3.12 -1.19
N ILE A 118 0.32 2.98 -0.94
CA ILE A 118 -0.25 2.85 0.40
C ILE A 118 -0.83 1.45 0.52
N LEU A 119 -0.41 0.68 1.52
CA LEU A 119 -1.08 -0.55 1.91
C LEU A 119 -2.00 -0.25 3.09
N ALA A 120 -3.30 -0.16 2.81
CA ALA A 120 -4.36 0.09 3.78
C ALA A 120 -4.70 -1.19 4.57
N GLY A 121 -3.70 -1.73 5.27
CA GLY A 121 -3.73 -3.02 5.96
C GLY A 121 -2.69 -4.01 5.44
N LEU A 122 -2.44 -5.07 6.20
CA LEU A 122 -1.58 -6.17 5.74
C LEU A 122 -2.35 -7.12 4.80
N PRO A 123 -1.85 -7.39 3.58
CA PRO A 123 -2.52 -8.21 2.57
C PRO A 123 -2.34 -9.70 2.83
N TYR A 124 -2.79 -10.16 4.01
CA TYR A 124 -2.82 -11.59 4.32
C TYR A 124 -3.72 -12.32 3.32
N PRO A 125 -3.34 -13.56 2.92
CA PRO A 125 -4.23 -14.42 2.17
C PRO A 125 -5.60 -14.55 2.84
N LYS A 126 -6.65 -14.60 2.02
CA LYS A 126 -7.99 -14.88 2.52
C LYS A 126 -8.05 -16.29 3.07
N ASN A 127 -8.84 -16.49 4.12
CA ASN A 127 -9.14 -17.80 4.66
C ASN A 127 -10.15 -18.54 3.76
N THR A 128 -9.68 -19.07 2.63
CA THR A 128 -10.46 -19.90 1.71
C THR A 128 -10.16 -21.39 1.92
N GLU A 129 -10.99 -22.28 1.39
CA GLU A 129 -10.72 -23.73 1.38
C GLU A 129 -9.35 -24.05 0.76
N LEU A 130 -8.99 -23.38 -0.33
CA LEU A 130 -7.68 -23.50 -0.94
C LEU A 130 -6.55 -23.10 0.01
N HIS A 131 -6.71 -22.00 0.75
CA HIS A 131 -5.71 -21.57 1.74
C HIS A 131 -5.61 -22.56 2.90
N GLN A 132 -6.72 -23.14 3.34
CA GLN A 132 -6.75 -24.17 4.38
C GLN A 132 -6.03 -25.44 3.92
N ALA A 133 -6.34 -25.95 2.73
CA ALA A 133 -5.66 -27.10 2.14
C ALA A 133 -4.14 -26.84 1.96
N LEU A 134 -3.76 -25.64 1.53
CA LEU A 134 -2.34 -25.26 1.42
C LEU A 134 -1.65 -25.20 2.80
N THR A 135 -2.37 -24.72 3.82
CA THR A 135 -1.87 -24.68 5.21
C THR A 135 -1.68 -26.10 5.76
N GLU A 136 -2.62 -27.02 5.50
CA GLU A 136 -2.51 -28.43 5.89
C GLU A 136 -1.34 -29.12 5.18
N TYR A 137 -1.17 -28.88 3.88
CA TYR A 137 -0.03 -29.37 3.12
C TYR A 137 1.29 -28.91 3.73
N PHE A 138 1.42 -27.62 4.04
CA PHE A 138 2.63 -27.09 4.67
C PHE A 138 2.80 -27.56 6.11
N LYS A 139 1.72 -27.86 6.84
CA LYS A 139 1.78 -28.48 8.17
C LYS A 139 2.37 -29.88 8.11
N ALA A 140 1.93 -30.69 7.15
CA ALA A 140 2.49 -32.02 6.93
C ALA A 140 3.99 -31.98 6.56
N LYS A 141 4.42 -30.97 5.78
CA LYS A 141 5.79 -30.88 5.26
C LYS A 141 6.78 -30.15 6.17
N PHE A 142 6.33 -29.11 6.88
CA PHE A 142 7.18 -28.15 7.58
C PHE A 142 6.77 -27.91 9.05
N GLY A 143 5.78 -28.63 9.57
CA GLY A 143 5.33 -28.54 10.96
C GLY A 143 4.96 -27.11 11.36
N ASP A 144 5.59 -26.60 12.42
CA ASP A 144 5.31 -25.28 13.01
C ASP A 144 5.56 -24.10 12.05
N GLN A 145 6.31 -24.30 10.96
CA GLN A 145 6.53 -23.26 9.95
C GLN A 145 5.38 -23.16 8.94
N ALA A 146 4.34 -23.98 9.03
CA ALA A 146 3.23 -23.98 8.08
C ALA A 146 2.57 -22.61 7.92
N PHE A 147 2.26 -21.96 9.05
CA PHE A 147 1.65 -20.64 9.03
C PHE A 147 2.57 -19.58 8.40
N LYS A 148 3.89 -19.70 8.62
CA LYS A 148 4.87 -18.82 7.98
C LYS A 148 4.81 -18.94 6.47
N TYR A 149 4.82 -20.17 5.93
CA TYR A 149 4.84 -20.40 4.49
C TYR A 149 3.48 -20.19 3.82
N ALA A 150 2.37 -20.55 4.47
CA ALA A 150 1.02 -20.40 3.92
C ALA A 150 0.52 -18.95 3.96
N THR A 151 0.91 -18.18 4.99
CA THR A 151 0.26 -16.89 5.30
C THR A 151 1.24 -15.73 5.36
N ILE A 152 2.33 -15.85 6.13
CA ILE A 152 3.26 -14.72 6.37
C ILE A 152 4.08 -14.38 5.11
N MET A 153 4.73 -15.37 4.50
CA MET A 153 5.57 -15.15 3.31
C MET A 153 4.77 -14.63 2.12
N PRO A 154 3.57 -15.18 1.82
CA PRO A 154 2.67 -14.58 0.83
C PRO A 154 2.35 -13.10 1.10
N CYS A 155 2.03 -12.73 2.34
CA CYS A 155 1.78 -11.34 2.70
C CYS A 155 3.01 -10.45 2.45
N SER A 156 4.21 -10.93 2.82
CA SER A 156 5.48 -10.20 2.64
C SER A 156 5.76 -9.95 1.15
N ILE A 157 5.61 -10.98 0.32
CA ILE A 157 5.78 -10.89 -1.13
C ILE A 157 4.81 -9.89 -1.73
N ALA A 158 3.55 -9.89 -1.31
CA ALA A 158 2.55 -8.95 -1.83
C ALA A 158 2.87 -7.49 -1.46
N ILE A 159 3.39 -7.24 -0.26
CA ILE A 159 3.87 -5.90 0.16
C ILE A 159 5.05 -5.47 -0.72
N ALA A 160 6.05 -6.32 -0.88
CA ALA A 160 7.24 -6.03 -1.68
C ALA A 160 6.89 -5.79 -3.16
N GLN A 161 6.02 -6.62 -3.75
CA GLN A 161 5.54 -6.44 -5.12
C GLN A 161 4.74 -5.15 -5.30
N SER A 162 3.93 -4.77 -4.31
CA SER A 162 3.16 -3.53 -4.35
C SER A 162 4.09 -2.32 -4.38
N ALA A 163 5.15 -2.32 -3.57
CA ALA A 163 6.11 -1.22 -3.52
C ALA A 163 7.14 -1.22 -4.65
N GLY A 164 7.52 -2.38 -5.19
CA GLY A 164 8.43 -2.49 -6.34
C GLY A 164 7.90 -1.81 -7.62
N ARG A 165 6.63 -1.41 -7.63
CA ARG A 165 6.01 -0.59 -8.68
C ARG A 165 6.43 0.87 -8.64
N LEU A 166 6.97 1.31 -7.51
CA LEU A 166 7.21 2.71 -7.22
C LEU A 166 8.60 3.17 -7.67
N ILE A 167 9.61 2.29 -7.59
CA ILE A 167 11.01 2.64 -7.88
C ILE A 167 11.54 1.63 -8.90
N ARG A 168 11.83 2.11 -10.12
CA ARG A 168 12.35 1.31 -11.23
C ARG A 168 13.69 1.80 -11.76
N GLY A 169 13.96 3.09 -11.63
CA GLY A 169 15.24 3.70 -11.96
C GLY A 169 15.94 4.31 -10.75
N PRO A 170 17.24 4.61 -10.88
CA PRO A 170 18.00 5.30 -9.84
C PRO A 170 17.52 6.74 -9.59
N GLU A 171 16.72 7.32 -10.48
CA GLU A 171 16.14 8.65 -10.31
C GLU A 171 14.71 8.61 -9.73
N ASP A 172 14.07 7.44 -9.70
CA ASP A 172 12.71 7.33 -9.17
C ASP A 172 12.74 7.49 -7.66
N ARG A 173 11.83 8.33 -7.14
CA ARG A 173 11.56 8.52 -5.72
C ARG A 173 10.15 8.10 -5.36
N GLY A 174 9.99 7.51 -4.19
CA GLY A 174 8.78 6.82 -3.81
C GLY A 174 8.48 6.84 -2.32
N LEU A 175 7.23 7.11 -1.98
CA LEU A 175 6.70 6.90 -0.64
C LEU A 175 5.94 5.56 -0.53
N VAL A 176 6.29 4.73 0.45
CA VAL A 176 5.51 3.58 0.87
C VAL A 176 4.88 3.85 2.24
N VAL A 177 3.56 3.72 2.36
CA VAL A 177 2.86 3.85 3.64
C VAL A 177 2.17 2.53 3.99
N LEU A 178 2.51 1.94 5.12
CA LEU A 178 1.85 0.76 5.68
C LEU A 178 0.88 1.19 6.77
N MET A 179 -0.42 1.15 6.50
CA MET A 179 -1.47 1.47 7.47
C MET A 179 -1.89 0.25 8.26
N ASP A 180 -0.94 -0.30 9.02
CA ASP A 180 -1.21 -1.39 9.95
C ASP A 180 -0.12 -1.48 11.03
N SER A 181 -0.49 -1.29 12.29
CA SER A 181 0.42 -1.38 13.43
C SER A 181 1.18 -2.70 13.54
N ARG A 182 0.67 -3.79 12.94
CA ARG A 182 1.35 -5.08 12.89
C ARG A 182 2.64 -5.02 12.05
N ALA A 183 2.73 -4.13 11.06
CA ALA A 183 3.90 -3.98 10.20
C ALA A 183 5.17 -3.61 10.98
N ALA A 184 5.05 -2.87 12.08
CA ALA A 184 6.19 -2.56 12.95
C ALA A 184 6.28 -3.43 14.22
N ARG A 185 5.37 -4.40 14.38
CA ARG A 185 5.33 -5.32 15.52
C ARG A 185 5.59 -6.76 15.05
N SER A 186 4.57 -7.61 15.11
CA SER A 186 4.66 -9.04 14.79
C SER A 186 5.10 -9.32 13.36
N PHE A 187 4.87 -8.40 12.43
CA PHE A 187 5.21 -8.59 11.02
C PHE A 187 6.56 -7.97 10.62
N LYS A 188 7.17 -7.13 11.46
CA LYS A 188 8.37 -6.32 11.14
C LYS A 188 9.50 -7.14 10.53
N ARG A 189 9.82 -8.29 11.13
CA ARG A 189 10.90 -9.21 10.70
C ARG A 189 10.71 -9.84 9.32
N TYR A 190 9.54 -9.69 8.69
CA TYR A 190 9.23 -10.26 7.39
C TYR A 190 9.18 -9.20 6.29
N LEU A 191 9.39 -7.93 6.62
CA LEU A 191 9.60 -6.88 5.63
C LEU A 191 11.05 -6.93 5.10
N PRO A 192 11.32 -6.35 3.92
CA PRO A 192 12.68 -6.17 3.42
C PRO A 192 13.59 -5.50 4.47
N HIS A 193 14.84 -5.98 4.59
CA HIS A 193 15.76 -5.56 5.65
C HIS A 193 16.01 -4.05 5.64
N ASP A 194 16.24 -3.50 4.45
CA ASP A 194 16.42 -2.08 4.18
C ASP A 194 15.22 -1.23 4.62
N TRP A 195 13.99 -1.74 4.51
CA TRP A 195 12.81 -1.05 5.02
C TRP A 195 12.77 -1.05 6.54
N VAL A 196 13.10 -2.18 7.17
CA VAL A 196 13.06 -2.34 8.63
C VAL A 196 13.99 -1.33 9.33
N GLU A 197 15.15 -1.06 8.73
CA GLU A 197 16.13 -0.10 9.25
C GLU A 197 15.69 1.36 9.12
N ARG A 198 14.95 1.69 8.06
CA ARG A 198 14.64 3.09 7.69
C ARG A 198 13.19 3.50 7.95
N MET A 199 12.30 2.56 8.21
CA MET A 199 10.88 2.87 8.32
C MET A 199 10.59 3.80 9.51
N ARG A 200 9.82 4.85 9.25
CA ARG A 200 9.33 5.77 10.27
C ARG A 200 8.06 5.20 10.86
N GLN A 201 8.09 4.84 12.13
CA GLN A 201 6.93 4.36 12.87
C GLN A 201 6.24 5.56 13.52
N ARG A 202 4.97 5.83 13.19
CA ARG A 202 4.25 7.01 13.65
C ARG A 202 2.87 6.66 14.19
N LEU A 203 2.53 7.22 15.35
CA LEU A 203 1.17 7.19 15.90
C LEU A 203 0.39 8.45 15.50
N SER A 204 1.02 9.63 15.59
CA SER A 204 0.39 10.91 15.23
C SER A 204 0.19 11.02 13.72
N LEU A 205 -1.01 11.46 13.31
CA LEU A 205 -1.31 11.77 11.91
C LEU A 205 -0.49 12.97 11.43
N ASP A 206 -0.38 14.00 12.27
CA ASP A 206 0.35 15.22 11.94
C ASP A 206 1.82 14.94 11.65
N ALA A 207 2.43 14.04 12.43
CA ALA A 207 3.81 13.63 12.20
C ALA A 207 3.98 12.88 10.86
N ILE A 208 3.01 12.03 10.48
CA ILE A 208 3.00 11.36 9.18
C ILE A 208 2.89 12.41 8.06
N VAL A 209 1.95 13.35 8.18
CA VAL A 209 1.73 14.41 7.19
C VAL A 209 2.97 15.30 7.05
N GLN A 210 3.62 15.66 8.16
CA GLN A 210 4.87 16.43 8.15
C GLN A 210 6.02 15.66 7.47
N ASP A 211 6.20 14.38 7.82
CA ASP A 211 7.20 13.52 7.18
C ASP A 211 6.98 13.46 5.65
N ILE A 212 5.73 13.27 5.22
CA ILE A 212 5.34 13.22 3.81
C ILE A 212 5.62 14.56 3.12
N LYS A 213 5.16 15.69 3.67
CA LYS A 213 5.38 17.01 3.06
C LYS A 213 6.86 17.31 2.88
N ALA A 214 7.67 17.05 3.91
CA ALA A 214 9.12 17.23 3.83
C ALA A 214 9.77 16.36 2.74
N PHE A 215 9.32 15.11 2.60
CA PHE A 215 9.80 14.22 1.54
C PHE A 215 9.39 14.72 0.15
N MET A 216 8.13 15.13 -0.03
CA MET A 216 7.61 15.62 -1.31
C MET A 216 8.25 16.97 -1.72
N GLU A 217 8.51 17.89 -0.78
CA GLU A 217 9.24 19.14 -1.06
C GLU A 217 10.69 18.87 -1.49
N GLY A 218 11.33 17.86 -0.90
CA GLY A 218 12.65 17.39 -1.32
C GLY A 218 12.68 16.78 -2.73
N VAL A 219 11.52 16.39 -3.28
CA VAL A 219 11.37 15.95 -4.68
C VAL A 219 11.32 17.16 -5.62
N VAL A 220 10.54 18.19 -5.27
CA VAL A 220 10.38 19.41 -6.11
C VAL A 220 11.71 20.16 -6.29
N ARG A 221 12.61 20.11 -5.30
CA ARG A 221 13.89 20.84 -5.30
C ARG A 221 15.06 20.17 -6.02
N LYS A 222 14.93 18.94 -6.53
CA LYS A 222 15.93 18.32 -7.42
C LYS A 222 15.41 18.40 -8.87
N PRO A 223 15.76 19.43 -9.68
CA PRO A 223 15.54 19.34 -11.11
C PRO A 223 16.43 18.25 -11.68
N ALA A 224 15.98 17.62 -12.76
CA ALA A 224 16.77 16.66 -13.53
C ALA A 224 18.16 17.25 -13.79
N SER A 225 19.20 16.56 -13.32
CA SER A 225 20.57 16.84 -13.75
C SER A 225 20.62 16.73 -15.28
N THR A 226 20.86 17.87 -15.92
CA THR A 226 21.29 18.02 -17.31
C THR A 226 22.47 17.13 -17.65
#